data_AF-A0A6A4IEN6-F1
#
_entry.id   AF-A0A6A4IEN6-F1
#
_cell.length_a   1.000
_cell.length_b   1.000
_cell.length_c   1.000
_cell.angle_alpha   90.00
_cell.angle_beta   90.00
_cell.angle_gamma   90.00
#
_symmetry.space_group_name_H-M   'P 1'
#
loop_
_entity.id
_entity.type
_entity.pdbx_description
1 polymer ?
#
loop_
_entity_poly.entity_id
_entity_poly.type
_entity_poly.pdbx_seq_one_letter_code
_entity_poly.pdbx_strand_id
1 'polypeptide(L)'
;VAAHLVNSCGHTLCGSCGYQWIVEKHRNTCPVCRTECHVLTPLIPNITVDNLVQTHLSVRASLGDEGWKVGGLKLVEWQARKE
;
A
#
# COMPACT_ATOMS: atom_id res chain seq x y z
N VAL A 1 2.04 -5.19 3.90
CA VAL A 1 1.81 -4.43 2.69
C VAL A 1 2.38 -3.05 2.91
N ALA A 2 3.44 -2.70 2.21
CA ALA A 2 3.99 -1.35 2.21
C ALA A 2 3.37 -0.54 1.06
N ALA A 3 3.11 0.75 1.29
CA ALA A 3 2.68 1.65 0.24
C ALA A 3 3.80 1.88 -0.80
N HIS A 4 3.46 1.87 -2.09
CA HIS A 4 4.37 2.16 -3.19
C HIS A 4 3.73 3.14 -4.16
N LEU A 5 4.50 4.10 -4.65
CA LEU A 5 4.08 4.97 -5.75
C LEU A 5 4.49 4.38 -7.09
N VAL A 6 3.70 4.63 -8.12
CA VAL A 6 4.03 4.28 -9.50
C VAL A 6 5.04 5.29 -10.04
N ASN A 7 6.20 4.79 -10.46
CA ASN A 7 7.31 5.58 -10.99
C ASN A 7 7.01 6.07 -12.42
N SER A 8 6.27 7.17 -12.49
CA SER A 8 5.99 8.01 -13.67
C SER A 8 4.88 9.01 -13.36
N CYS A 9 3.86 8.59 -12.57
CA CYS A 9 2.67 9.39 -12.28
C CYS A 9 2.44 9.66 -10.79
N GLY A 10 3.16 9.00 -9.88
CA GLY A 10 3.08 9.26 -8.44
C GLY A 10 1.86 8.67 -7.73
N HIS A 11 0.92 8.02 -8.43
CA HIS A 11 -0.20 7.33 -7.79
C HIS A 11 0.28 6.24 -6.85
N THR A 12 -0.32 6.17 -5.66
CA THR A 12 0.09 5.23 -4.61
C THR A 12 -0.84 4.02 -4.53
N LEU A 13 -0.24 2.84 -4.35
CA LEU A 13 -0.87 1.54 -4.30
C LEU A 13 -0.31 0.73 -3.12
N CYS A 14 -1.00 -0.34 -2.75
CA CYS A 14 -0.35 -1.44 -2.03
C CYS A 14 0.78 -2.03 -2.89
N GLY A 15 1.94 -2.30 -2.31
CA GLY A 15 3.10 -2.84 -3.03
C GLY A 15 2.79 -4.14 -3.76
N SER A 16 2.10 -5.08 -3.10
CA SER A 16 1.66 -6.35 -3.69
C SER A 16 0.67 -6.15 -4.85
N CYS A 17 -0.26 -5.21 -4.71
CA CYS A 17 -1.25 -4.91 -5.76
C CYS A 17 -0.58 -4.28 -6.99
N GLY A 18 0.36 -3.35 -6.76
CA GLY A 18 1.18 -2.77 -7.82
C GLY A 18 2.02 -3.83 -8.52
N TYR A 19 2.67 -4.72 -7.76
CA TYR A 19 3.50 -5.78 -8.29
C TYR A 19 2.68 -6.78 -9.13
N GLN A 20 1.55 -7.24 -8.61
CA GLN A 20 0.64 -8.12 -9.34
C GLN A 20 0.17 -7.50 -10.66
N TRP A 21 -0.19 -6.21 -10.65
CA TRP A 21 -0.65 -5.53 -11.85
C TRP A 21 0.47 -5.35 -12.88
N ILE A 22 1.61 -4.79 -12.45
CA ILE A 22 2.66 -4.33 -13.36
C ILE A 22 3.56 -5.48 -13.78
N VAL A 23 3.99 -6.29 -12.81
CA VAL A 23 5.01 -7.33 -13.01
C VAL A 23 4.34 -8.64 -13.41
N GLU A 24 3.46 -9.20 -12.57
CA GLU A 24 2.89 -10.54 -12.81
C GLU A 24 1.93 -10.58 -14.00
N LYS A 25 1.13 -9.53 -14.19
CA LYS A 25 0.19 -9.42 -15.32
C LYS A 25 0.78 -8.72 -16.54
N HIS A 26 2.06 -8.36 -16.50
CA HIS A 26 2.78 -7.65 -17.57
C HIS A 26 2.07 -6.39 -18.08
N ARG A 27 1.35 -5.67 -17.19
CA ARG A 27 0.67 -4.42 -17.55
C ARG A 27 1.56 -3.25 -17.16
N ASN A 28 2.43 -2.81 -18.05
CA ASN A 28 3.40 -1.74 -17.81
C ASN A 28 2.76 -0.33 -17.75
N THR A 29 1.62 -0.20 -17.07
CA THR A 29 0.85 1.04 -16.91
C THR A 29 0.29 1.14 -15.49
N CYS A 30 0.11 2.37 -15.03
CA CYS A 30 -0.57 2.64 -13.76
C CYS A 30 -2.01 2.09 -13.78
N PRO A 31 -2.46 1.35 -12.75
CA PRO A 31 -3.84 0.86 -12.69
C PRO A 31 -4.88 1.98 -12.53
N VAL A 32 -4.46 3.16 -12.05
CA VAL A 32 -5.34 4.32 -11.80
C VAL A 32 -5.48 5.18 -13.06
N CYS A 33 -4.37 5.65 -13.62
CA CYS A 33 -4.37 6.64 -14.70
C CYS A 33 -3.83 6.14 -16.04
N ARG A 34 -3.41 4.87 -16.13
CA ARG A 34 -2.85 4.22 -17.33
C ARG A 34 -1.54 4.80 -17.88
N THR A 35 -0.93 5.79 -17.23
CA THR A 35 0.43 6.27 -17.55
C THR A 35 1.42 5.11 -17.56
N GLU A 36 2.29 5.03 -18.57
CA GLU A 36 3.33 4.01 -18.65
C GLU A 36 4.27 4.08 -17.45
N CYS A 37 4.69 2.92 -16.93
CA CYS A 37 5.59 2.86 -15.78
C CYS A 37 7.06 2.85 -16.23
N HIS A 38 7.95 3.32 -15.36
CA HIS A 38 9.39 3.16 -15.58
C HIS A 38 9.77 1.68 -15.72
N VAL A 39 10.48 1.33 -16.79
CA VAL A 39 10.71 -0.06 -17.22
C VAL A 39 11.44 -0.91 -16.18
N LEU A 40 12.46 -0.34 -15.53
CA LEU A 40 13.31 -1.09 -14.57
C LEU A 40 12.84 -0.97 -13.12
N THR A 41 12.12 0.10 -12.81
CA THR A 41 11.78 0.48 -11.43
C THR A 41 10.37 1.03 -11.37
N PRO A 42 9.33 0.24 -11.72
CA PRO A 42 7.98 0.75 -11.90
C PRO A 42 7.30 1.18 -10.60
N LEU A 43 7.80 0.72 -9.45
CA LEU A 43 7.26 0.98 -8.12
C LEU A 43 8.38 1.48 -7.20
N ILE A 44 8.11 2.56 -6.47
CA ILE A 44 9.02 3.15 -5.48
C ILE A 44 8.32 3.12 -4.11
N PRO A 45 8.99 2.69 -3.02
CA PRO A 45 8.41 2.74 -1.68
C PRO A 45 7.94 4.16 -1.31
N ASN A 46 6.70 4.28 -0.84
CA ASN A 46 6.13 5.53 -0.36
C ASN A 46 6.04 5.52 1.16
N ILE A 47 7.17 5.81 1.82
CA ILE A 47 7.32 5.78 3.28
C ILE A 47 6.35 6.75 3.96
N THR A 48 6.13 7.92 3.36
CA THR A 48 5.20 8.93 3.89
C THR A 48 3.78 8.40 3.99
N VAL A 49 3.28 7.73 2.94
CA VAL A 49 1.93 7.14 2.96
C VAL A 49 1.87 5.93 3.90
N ASP A 50 2.93 5.12 4.00
CA ASP A 50 2.93 4.00 4.95
C ASP A 50 2.83 4.51 6.40
N ASN A 51 3.59 5.55 6.74
CA ASN A 51 3.50 6.20 8.06
C ASN A 51 2.13 6.83 8.30
N LEU A 52 1.56 7.50 7.30
CA LEU A 52 0.22 8.08 7.41
C LEU A 52 -0.84 7.02 7.71
N VAL A 53 -0.80 5.87 7.01
CA VAL A 53 -1.71 4.75 7.26
C VAL A 53 -1.51 4.22 8.68
N GLN A 54 -0.26 4.01 9.11
CA GLN A 54 0.04 3.56 10.47
C GLN A 54 -0.56 4.50 11.53
N THR A 55 -0.28 5.80 11.42
CA THR A 55 -0.82 6.80 12.34
C THR A 55 -2.35 6.84 12.33
N HIS A 56 -2.96 6.76 11.14
CA HIS A 56 -4.42 6.72 11.03
C HIS A 56 -5.02 5.52 11.77
N LEU A 57 -4.43 4.32 11.61
CA LEU A 57 -4.89 3.11 12.32
C LEU A 57 -4.74 3.25 13.84
N SER A 58 -3.63 3.83 14.33
CA SER A 58 -3.44 4.10 15.76
C SER A 58 -4.49 5.08 16.31
N VAL A 59 -4.85 6.12 15.55
CA VAL A 59 -5.92 7.05 15.94
C VAL A 59 -7.28 6.36 15.97
N ARG A 60 -7.59 5.47 15.01
CA ARG A 60 -8.84 4.69 15.06
C ARG A 60 -8.93 3.84 16.32
N ALA A 61 -7.83 3.22 16.72
CA ALA A 61 -7.77 2.43 17.94
C ALA A 61 -8.00 3.29 19.20
N SER A 62 -7.40 4.49 19.27
CA SER A 62 -7.58 5.39 20.41
C SER A 62 -8.99 5.97 20.50
N LEU A 63 -9.68 6.11 19.38
CA LEU A 63 -11.09 6.52 19.31
C LEU A 63 -12.08 5.39 19.60
N GLY A 64 -11.60 4.18 19.93
CA GLY A 64 -12.45 3.07 20.38
C GLY A 64 -12.86 2.06 19.30
N ASP A 65 -12.26 2.05 18.12
CA ASP A 65 -12.46 0.95 17.15
C ASP A 65 -11.73 -0.30 17.65
N GLU A 66 -12.46 -1.17 18.37
CA GLU A 66 -11.94 -2.41 18.97
C GLU A 66 -11.20 -3.32 17.96
N GLY A 67 -11.60 -3.27 16.69
CA GLY A 67 -10.94 -4.06 15.65
C GLY A 67 -9.48 -3.65 15.39
N TRP A 68 -9.13 -2.39 15.67
CA TRP A 68 -7.78 -1.83 15.46
C TRP A 68 -6.94 -1.72 16.73
N LYS A 69 -7.49 -2.07 17.90
CA LYS A 69 -6.70 -2.19 19.13
C LYS A 69 -5.75 -3.39 19.08
N VAL A 70 -4.80 -3.43 20.00
CA VAL A 70 -3.87 -4.57 20.16
C VAL A 70 -4.68 -5.85 20.38
N GLY A 71 -4.44 -6.86 19.54
CA GLY A 71 -5.19 -8.13 19.53
C GLY A 71 -6.52 -8.09 18.76
N GLY A 72 -6.94 -6.93 18.27
CA GLY A 72 -8.13 -6.78 17.42
C GLY A 72 -7.95 -7.45 16.06
N LEU A 73 -9.02 -8.06 15.55
CA LEU A 73 -8.98 -8.86 14.31
C LEU A 73 -8.47 -8.08 13.09
N LYS A 74 -8.84 -6.79 12.94
CA LYS A 74 -8.41 -5.98 11.79
C LYS A 74 -6.91 -5.68 11.86
N LEU A 75 -6.38 -5.38 13.06
CA LEU A 75 -4.97 -5.12 13.25
C LEU A 75 -4.13 -6.38 12.96
N VAL A 76 -4.55 -7.53 13.49
CA VAL A 76 -3.89 -8.82 13.27
C VAL A 76 -3.85 -9.15 11.77
N GLU A 77 -4.98 -9.07 11.08
CA GLU A 77 -5.05 -9.34 9.64
C GLU A 77 -4.16 -8.37 8.84
N TRP A 78 -4.14 -7.09 9.21
CA TRP A 78 -3.30 -6.10 8.54
C TRP A 78 -1.81 -6.34 8.75
N GLN A 79 -1.40 -6.72 9.96
CA GLN A 79 -0.01 -7.10 10.27
C GLN A 79 0.41 -8.37 9.53
N ALA A 80 -0.46 -9.38 9.46
CA ALA A 80 -0.19 -10.62 8.72
C ALA A 80 0.06 -10.37 7.22
N ARG A 81 -0.51 -9.30 6.64
CA ARG A 81 -0.21 -8.93 5.25
C ARG A 81 1.13 -8.18 5.11
N LYS A 82 1.79 -7.77 6.19
CA LYS A 82 3.11 -7.07 6.21
C LYS A 82 4.30 -8.03 6.24
N GLU A 83 4.11 -9.24 6.76
CA GLU A 83 5.04 -10.36 6.66
C GLU A 83 5.00 -10.96 5.24
#